data_AF-A0A2W5A0Z0-F1
#
_entry.id   AF-A0A2W5A0Z0-F1
#
_cell.length_a   1.000
_cell.length_b   1.000
_cell.length_c   1.000
_cell.angle_alpha   90.00
_cell.angle_beta   90.00
_cell.angle_gamma   90.00
#
_symmetry.space_group_name_H-M   'P 1'
#
loop_
_entity.id
_entity.type
_entity.pdbx_description
1 polymer ?
#
loop_
_entity_poly.entity_id
_entity_poly.type
_entity_poly.pdbx_seq_one_letter_code
_entity_poly.pdbx_strand_id
1 'polypeptide(L)'
;MPPEISAFVNSFVVPVGLIAIMFSMGLSLRLADFAEVGRNPVAVGVGLTAQLVAMPPLALAVAWLFALPSPMAAGLFLLAICPGGVTSNAITFAAKANVALAVVLTSLSSLITVFTIPILARWGLQHLYVGGEAPELSIVSTMAQLAIMTVIPIALGMALRKAAPVFAERAAPYLRPASLVVLIVVIGFSVIASASLLLANLVRAGPAIWTLNALGMAIGLGLAALIGLDPKDRLTIAIEAGVHNATMATLLTLSILKDLSLAIAPTLYGVVMLLNAGLLVRWLQRRRSA
;
A
#
# COMPACT_ATOMS: atom_id res chain seq x y z
N MET A 1 -9.84 22.57 8.66
CA MET A 1 -9.06 22.96 7.46
C MET A 1 -10.00 23.63 6.47
N PRO A 2 -9.60 24.71 5.77
CA PRO A 2 -10.45 25.32 4.75
C PRO A 2 -10.81 24.32 3.63
N PRO A 3 -12.07 24.28 3.17
CA PRO A 3 -12.52 23.33 2.14
C PRO A 3 -11.72 23.41 0.84
N GLU A 4 -11.29 24.62 0.46
CA GLU A 4 -10.51 24.87 -0.76
C GLU A 4 -9.16 24.14 -0.74
N ILE A 5 -8.48 24.13 0.40
CA ILE A 5 -7.18 23.45 0.51
C ILE A 5 -7.38 21.93 0.50
N SER A 6 -8.45 21.42 1.12
CA SER A 6 -8.85 20.00 1.03
C SER A 6 -9.11 19.57 -0.40
N ALA A 7 -9.89 20.36 -1.14
CA ALA A 7 -10.18 20.11 -2.55
C ALA A 7 -8.92 20.13 -3.42
N PHE A 8 -8.02 21.10 -3.21
CA PHE A 8 -6.75 21.19 -3.91
C PHE A 8 -5.87 19.96 -3.67
N VAL A 9 -5.73 19.51 -2.42
CA VAL A 9 -4.88 18.35 -2.13
C VAL A 9 -5.46 17.06 -2.68
N ASN A 10 -6.76 16.83 -2.50
CA ASN A 10 -7.40 15.60 -2.98
C ASN A 10 -7.43 15.55 -4.52
N SER A 11 -7.60 16.70 -5.19
CA SER A 11 -7.74 16.73 -6.66
C SER A 11 -6.40 16.88 -7.39
N PHE A 12 -5.36 17.39 -6.72
CA PHE A 12 -4.08 17.69 -7.36
C PHE A 12 -2.89 17.04 -6.67
N VAL A 13 -2.66 17.34 -5.39
CA VAL A 13 -1.45 16.88 -4.68
C VAL A 13 -1.41 15.35 -4.55
N VAL A 14 -2.53 14.70 -4.23
CA VAL A 14 -2.59 13.23 -4.11
C VAL A 14 -2.35 12.55 -5.47
N PRO A 15 -3.07 12.87 -6.57
CA PRO A 15 -2.82 12.28 -7.88
C PRO A 15 -1.41 12.54 -8.42
N VAL A 16 -0.94 13.80 -8.39
CA VAL A 16 0.40 14.16 -8.89
C VAL A 16 1.48 13.52 -8.03
N GLY A 17 1.26 13.46 -6.72
CA GLY A 17 2.14 12.78 -5.79
C GLY A 17 2.26 11.29 -6.10
N LEU A 18 1.14 10.60 -6.32
CA LEU A 18 1.14 9.19 -6.71
C LEU A 18 1.89 8.99 -8.03
N ILE A 19 1.62 9.80 -9.07
CA ILE A 19 2.33 9.74 -10.36
C ILE A 19 3.84 9.89 -10.16
N ALA A 20 4.28 10.86 -9.37
CA ALA A 20 5.69 11.09 -9.09
C ALA A 20 6.34 9.90 -8.34
N ILE A 21 5.63 9.33 -7.37
CA ILE A 21 6.07 8.14 -6.63
C ILE A 21 6.19 6.93 -7.58
N MET A 22 5.19 6.70 -8.42
CA MET A 22 5.14 5.57 -9.37
C MET A 22 6.21 5.72 -10.47
N PHE A 23 6.44 6.95 -10.95
CA PHE A 23 7.54 7.23 -11.88
C PHE A 23 8.91 6.99 -11.25
N SER A 24 9.14 7.49 -10.03
CA SER A 24 10.36 7.26 -9.25
C SER A 24 10.62 5.76 -9.04
N MET A 25 9.58 5.00 -8.72
CA MET A 25 9.64 3.54 -8.66
C MET A 25 10.09 2.96 -10.00
N GLY A 26 9.41 3.31 -11.10
CA GLY A 26 9.78 2.86 -12.46
C GLY A 26 11.23 3.16 -12.83
N LEU A 27 11.72 4.36 -12.51
CA LEU A 27 13.11 4.75 -12.75
C LEU A 27 14.10 3.92 -11.92
N SER A 28 13.67 3.40 -10.77
CA SER A 28 14.48 2.55 -9.92
C SER A 28 14.51 1.06 -10.34
N LEU A 29 13.57 0.62 -11.18
CA LEU A 29 13.43 -0.76 -11.67
C LEU A 29 14.38 -1.08 -12.82
N ARG A 30 15.15 -2.16 -12.70
CA ARG A 30 15.90 -2.78 -13.79
C ARG A 30 15.09 -3.95 -14.35
N LEU A 31 15.20 -4.20 -15.66
CA LEU A 31 14.64 -5.42 -16.26
C LEU A 31 15.20 -6.69 -15.60
N ALA A 32 16.45 -6.63 -15.14
CA ALA A 32 17.09 -7.71 -14.39
C ALA A 32 16.44 -7.98 -13.02
N ASP A 33 15.72 -7.01 -12.42
CA ASP A 33 15.03 -7.22 -11.15
C ASP A 33 13.89 -8.23 -11.32
N PHE A 34 13.22 -8.23 -12.49
CA PHE A 34 12.21 -9.24 -12.84
C PHE A 34 12.80 -10.64 -13.06
N ALA A 35 14.12 -10.79 -13.17
CA ALA A 35 14.74 -12.11 -13.16
C ALA A 35 14.53 -12.85 -11.84
N GLU A 36 14.25 -12.13 -10.75
CA GLU A 36 13.87 -12.74 -9.45
C GLU A 36 12.62 -13.62 -9.58
N VAL A 37 11.69 -13.27 -10.48
CA VAL A 37 10.49 -14.09 -10.76
C VAL A 37 10.88 -15.48 -11.25
N GLY A 38 11.91 -15.58 -12.09
CA GLY A 38 12.43 -16.86 -12.56
C GLY A 38 13.35 -17.57 -11.56
N ARG A 39 14.10 -16.80 -10.76
CA ARG A 39 15.05 -17.34 -9.77
C ARG A 39 14.38 -17.88 -8.51
N ASN A 40 13.36 -17.20 -8.03
CA ASN A 40 12.63 -17.56 -6.81
C ASN A 40 11.10 -17.42 -7.00
N PRO A 41 10.51 -18.18 -7.94
CA PRO A 41 9.08 -18.11 -8.26
C PRO A 41 8.20 -18.43 -7.05
N VAL A 42 8.68 -19.29 -6.15
CA VAL A 42 7.96 -19.68 -4.93
C VAL A 42 7.85 -18.48 -3.98
N ALA A 43 8.94 -17.74 -3.73
CA ALA A 43 8.88 -16.55 -2.88
C ALA A 43 7.96 -15.46 -3.46
N VAL A 44 8.01 -15.25 -4.78
CA VAL A 44 7.12 -14.31 -5.46
C VAL A 44 5.65 -14.75 -5.32
N GLY A 45 5.35 -16.02 -5.57
CA GLY A 45 3.99 -16.56 -5.44
C GLY A 45 3.44 -16.47 -4.02
N VAL A 46 4.25 -16.81 -3.02
CA VAL A 46 3.87 -16.69 -1.61
C VAL A 46 3.62 -15.23 -1.22
N GLY A 47 4.49 -14.31 -1.66
CA GLY A 47 4.33 -12.88 -1.41
C GLY A 47 3.06 -12.29 -2.01
N LEU A 48 2.78 -12.59 -3.29
CA LEU A 48 1.55 -12.17 -3.95
C LEU A 48 0.31 -12.78 -3.30
N THR A 49 0.38 -14.04 -2.87
CA THR A 49 -0.74 -14.68 -2.15
C THR A 49 -0.99 -14.01 -0.81
N ALA A 50 0.05 -13.75 -0.02
CA ALA A 50 -0.07 -13.07 1.26
C ALA A 50 -0.69 -11.68 1.10
N GLN A 51 -0.27 -10.92 0.09
CA GLN A 51 -0.69 -9.54 -0.11
C GLN A 51 -2.05 -9.40 -0.81
N LEU A 52 -2.28 -10.11 -1.92
CA LEU A 52 -3.46 -9.90 -2.76
C LEU A 52 -4.62 -10.85 -2.42
N VAL A 53 -4.34 -12.00 -1.83
CA VAL A 53 -5.34 -13.04 -1.54
C VAL A 53 -5.67 -13.10 -0.06
N ALA A 54 -4.67 -13.05 0.83
CA ALA A 54 -4.91 -13.20 2.26
C ALA A 54 -5.35 -11.88 2.95
N MET A 55 -4.88 -10.72 2.50
CA MET A 55 -5.23 -9.44 3.13
C MET A 55 -6.72 -9.07 3.00
N PRO A 56 -7.39 -9.20 1.85
CA PRO A 56 -8.81 -8.84 1.74
C PRO A 56 -9.74 -9.61 2.71
N PRO A 57 -9.69 -10.97 2.80
CA PRO A 57 -10.52 -11.69 3.77
C PRO A 57 -10.10 -11.42 5.22
N LEU A 58 -8.81 -11.18 5.48
CA LEU A 58 -8.36 -10.76 6.81
C LEU A 58 -8.98 -9.41 7.21
N ALA A 59 -9.06 -8.45 6.30
CA ALA A 59 -9.70 -7.16 6.55
C ALA A 59 -11.20 -7.32 6.85
N LEU A 60 -11.90 -8.21 6.14
CA LEU A 60 -13.30 -8.54 6.44
C LEU A 60 -13.46 -9.15 7.83
N ALA A 61 -12.63 -10.14 8.17
CA ALA A 61 -12.67 -10.81 9.46
C ALA A 61 -12.40 -9.83 10.61
N VAL A 62 -11.41 -8.94 10.44
CA VAL A 62 -11.08 -7.90 11.43
C VAL A 62 -12.20 -6.86 11.53
N ALA A 63 -12.76 -6.40 10.41
CA ALA A 63 -13.86 -5.44 10.42
C ALA A 63 -15.09 -6.01 11.17
N TRP A 64 -15.39 -7.28 10.95
CA TRP A 64 -16.45 -8.00 11.65
C TRP A 64 -16.14 -8.19 13.13
N LEU A 65 -14.95 -8.69 13.47
CA LEU A 65 -14.53 -8.98 14.86
C LEU A 65 -14.59 -7.75 15.76
N PHE A 66 -14.22 -6.58 15.22
CA PHE A 66 -14.22 -5.32 15.97
C PHE A 66 -15.52 -4.51 15.78
N ALA A 67 -16.52 -5.06 15.09
CA ALA A 67 -17.80 -4.40 14.79
C ALA A 67 -17.60 -2.96 14.26
N LEU A 68 -16.72 -2.82 13.25
CA LEU A 68 -16.41 -1.53 12.68
C LEU A 68 -17.65 -0.92 12.01
N PRO A 69 -17.87 0.40 12.16
CA PRO A 69 -18.90 1.10 11.40
C PRO A 69 -18.72 0.88 9.90
N SER A 70 -19.85 0.77 9.18
CA SER A 70 -19.90 0.40 7.76
C SER A 70 -18.91 1.19 6.87
N PRO A 71 -18.81 2.54 6.96
CA PRO A 71 -17.83 3.30 6.16
C PRO A 71 -16.37 2.97 6.49
N MET A 72 -16.07 2.69 7.76
CA MET A 72 -14.71 2.35 8.20
C MET A 72 -14.34 0.92 7.82
N ALA A 73 -15.30 -0.01 7.86
CA ALA A 73 -15.12 -1.38 7.37
C ALA A 73 -14.83 -1.40 5.87
N ALA A 74 -15.61 -0.63 5.09
CA ALA A 74 -15.36 -0.44 3.66
C ALA A 74 -13.98 0.18 3.42
N GLY A 75 -13.62 1.26 4.11
CA GLY A 75 -12.31 1.90 4.02
C GLY A 75 -11.14 0.96 4.35
N LEU A 76 -11.29 0.14 5.40
CA LEU A 76 -10.29 -0.85 5.80
C LEU A 76 -10.09 -1.92 4.71
N PHE A 77 -11.20 -2.37 4.10
CA PHE A 77 -11.16 -3.32 2.99
C PHE A 77 -10.53 -2.71 1.73
N LEU A 78 -10.88 -1.46 1.38
CA LEU A 78 -10.30 -0.74 0.25
C LEU A 78 -8.78 -0.57 0.37
N LEU A 79 -8.28 -0.35 1.58
CA LEU A 79 -6.84 -0.36 1.84
C LEU A 79 -6.24 -1.76 1.63
N ALA A 80 -6.88 -2.81 2.15
CA ALA A 80 -6.34 -4.17 2.12
C ALA A 80 -6.23 -4.76 0.70
N ILE A 81 -7.00 -4.25 -0.26
CA ILE A 81 -6.91 -4.61 -1.68
C ILE A 81 -5.88 -3.76 -2.45
N CYS A 82 -5.26 -2.76 -1.81
CA CYS A 82 -4.19 -1.97 -2.42
C CYS A 82 -2.87 -2.75 -2.41
N PRO A 83 -1.97 -2.53 -3.40
CA PRO A 83 -0.66 -3.17 -3.45
C PRO A 83 0.27 -2.64 -2.36
N GLY A 84 1.48 -3.21 -2.30
CA GLY A 84 2.62 -2.65 -1.58
C GLY A 84 3.05 -1.30 -2.18
N GLY A 85 4.04 -0.66 -1.57
CA GLY A 85 4.44 0.69 -2.00
C GLY A 85 5.91 1.02 -1.76
N VAL A 86 6.33 2.23 -2.13
CA VAL A 86 7.72 2.68 -1.92
C VAL A 86 8.17 2.59 -0.45
N THR A 87 7.23 2.69 0.49
CA THR A 87 7.45 2.54 1.92
C THR A 87 7.92 1.14 2.31
N SER A 88 7.30 0.10 1.76
CA SER A 88 7.65 -1.30 2.07
C SER A 88 9.05 -1.62 1.54
N ASN A 89 9.40 -1.11 0.35
CA ASN A 89 10.75 -1.17 -0.19
C ASN A 89 11.79 -0.48 0.71
N ALA A 90 11.48 0.71 1.23
CA ALA A 90 12.37 1.45 2.12
C ALA A 90 12.58 0.73 3.46
N ILE A 91 11.51 0.19 4.06
CA ILE A 91 11.58 -0.59 5.30
C ILE A 91 12.36 -1.89 5.07
N THR A 92 12.14 -2.58 3.96
CA THR A 92 12.87 -3.80 3.58
C THR A 92 14.37 -3.52 3.45
N PHE A 93 14.75 -2.40 2.82
CA PHE A 93 16.14 -1.96 2.73
C PHE A 93 16.74 -1.69 4.11
N ALA A 94 16.05 -0.91 4.97
CA ALA A 94 16.51 -0.62 6.33
C ALA A 94 16.63 -1.89 7.20
N ALA A 95 15.76 -2.87 6.97
CA ALA A 95 15.76 -4.16 7.64
C ALA A 95 16.88 -5.12 7.15
N LYS A 96 17.63 -4.75 6.10
CA LYS A 96 18.62 -5.61 5.42
C LYS A 96 18.00 -6.94 4.93
N ALA A 97 16.73 -6.89 4.51
CA ALA A 97 15.99 -8.01 3.93
C ALA A 97 16.20 -8.09 2.41
N ASN A 98 15.48 -8.98 1.71
CA ASN A 98 15.61 -9.10 0.25
C ASN A 98 14.87 -7.96 -0.45
N VAL A 99 15.61 -6.92 -0.84
CA VAL A 99 15.07 -5.73 -1.52
C VAL A 99 14.65 -6.04 -2.95
N ALA A 100 15.34 -6.96 -3.65
CA ALA A 100 14.98 -7.33 -5.02
C ALA A 100 13.58 -7.98 -5.04
N LEU A 101 13.32 -8.89 -4.11
CA LEU A 101 12.01 -9.50 -3.93
C LEU A 101 10.91 -8.46 -3.62
N ALA A 102 11.17 -7.50 -2.72
CA ALA A 102 10.19 -6.46 -2.37
C ALA A 102 9.80 -5.62 -3.59
N VAL A 103 10.81 -5.18 -4.34
CA VAL A 103 10.64 -4.39 -5.55
C VAL A 103 9.81 -5.14 -6.60
N VAL A 104 10.07 -6.44 -6.78
CA VAL A 104 9.29 -7.30 -7.69
C VAL A 104 7.86 -7.51 -7.21
N LEU A 105 7.65 -7.81 -5.93
CA LEU A 105 6.32 -7.98 -5.33
C LEU A 105 5.48 -6.72 -5.45
N THR A 106 6.04 -5.56 -5.09
CA THR A 106 5.36 -4.26 -5.24
C THR A 106 5.04 -3.96 -6.72
N SER A 107 5.95 -4.26 -7.64
CA SER A 107 5.73 -3.99 -9.07
C SER A 107 4.62 -4.88 -9.65
N LEU A 108 4.69 -6.19 -9.39
CA LEU A 108 3.70 -7.15 -9.87
C LEU A 108 2.32 -6.90 -9.23
N SER A 109 2.27 -6.64 -7.92
CA SER A 109 1.01 -6.30 -7.26
C SER A 109 0.43 -4.99 -7.79
N SER A 110 1.25 -3.97 -8.06
CA SER A 110 0.78 -2.71 -8.66
C SER A 110 0.15 -2.91 -10.04
N LEU A 111 0.70 -3.81 -10.87
CA LEU A 111 0.11 -4.17 -12.17
C LEU A 111 -1.19 -4.96 -12.01
N ILE A 112 -1.22 -5.95 -11.12
CA ILE A 112 -2.40 -6.80 -10.87
C ILE A 112 -3.56 -5.95 -10.32
N THR A 113 -3.26 -5.05 -9.39
CA THR A 113 -4.26 -4.24 -8.67
C THR A 113 -4.98 -3.22 -9.53
N VAL A 114 -4.42 -2.82 -10.67
CA VAL A 114 -5.15 -2.03 -11.68
C VAL A 114 -6.44 -2.73 -12.12
N PHE A 115 -6.40 -4.06 -12.21
CA PHE A 115 -7.54 -4.86 -12.63
C PHE A 115 -8.38 -5.34 -11.43
N THR A 116 -7.74 -5.68 -10.31
CA THR A 116 -8.47 -6.24 -9.16
C THR A 116 -9.11 -5.19 -8.26
N ILE A 117 -8.50 -4.00 -8.07
CA ILE A 117 -9.05 -2.94 -7.21
C ILE A 117 -10.45 -2.52 -7.66
N PRO A 118 -10.72 -2.15 -8.93
CA PRO A 118 -12.04 -1.67 -9.31
C PRO A 118 -13.16 -2.69 -9.05
N ILE A 119 -12.86 -3.98 -9.23
CA ILE A 119 -13.79 -5.09 -9.04
C ILE A 119 -14.04 -5.30 -7.54
N LEU A 120 -12.97 -5.46 -6.76
CA LEU A 120 -13.06 -5.71 -5.32
C LEU A 120 -13.59 -4.48 -4.58
N ALA A 121 -13.21 -3.27 -4.98
CA ALA A 121 -13.71 -2.02 -4.41
C ALA A 121 -15.23 -1.88 -4.59
N ARG A 122 -15.74 -2.11 -5.81
CA ARG A 122 -17.19 -2.11 -6.04
C ARG A 122 -17.88 -3.15 -5.16
N TRP A 123 -17.34 -4.37 -5.11
CA TRP A 123 -17.90 -5.43 -4.26
C TRP A 123 -17.89 -5.02 -2.78
N GLY A 124 -16.79 -4.49 -2.27
CA GLY A 124 -16.64 -4.05 -0.89
C GLY A 124 -17.59 -2.91 -0.54
N LEU A 125 -17.76 -1.93 -1.43
CA LEU A 125 -18.73 -0.85 -1.25
C LEU A 125 -20.17 -1.38 -1.19
N GLN A 126 -20.55 -2.30 -2.07
CA GLN A 126 -21.89 -2.88 -2.09
C GLN A 126 -22.24 -3.69 -0.84
N HIS A 127 -21.27 -4.36 -0.22
CA HIS A 127 -21.52 -5.29 0.89
C HIS A 127 -21.16 -4.73 2.27
N LEU A 128 -20.20 -3.80 2.35
CA LEU A 128 -19.72 -3.24 3.61
C LEU A 128 -20.30 -1.86 3.89
N TYR A 129 -20.66 -1.10 2.86
CA TYR A 129 -21.24 0.24 3.00
C TYR A 129 -22.76 0.17 3.20
N VAL A 130 -23.17 -0.40 4.33
CA VAL A 130 -24.58 -0.57 4.72
C VAL A 130 -25.09 0.68 5.44
N GLY A 131 -26.32 1.11 5.12
CA GLY A 131 -27.04 2.17 5.84
C GLY A 131 -26.90 3.60 5.26
N GLY A 132 -26.33 3.73 4.06
CA GLY A 132 -26.27 5.00 3.31
C GLY A 132 -26.18 4.74 1.80
N GLU A 133 -26.17 5.80 1.01
CA GLU A 133 -25.90 5.70 -0.43
C GLU A 133 -24.41 5.42 -0.63
N ALA A 134 -24.08 4.17 -0.98
CA ALA A 134 -22.71 3.80 -1.31
C ALA A 134 -22.24 4.63 -2.52
N PRO A 135 -21.02 5.22 -2.48
CA PRO A 135 -20.52 5.97 -3.62
C PRO A 135 -20.46 5.08 -4.87
N GLU A 136 -20.97 5.59 -5.99
CA GLU A 136 -20.91 4.86 -7.25
C GLU A 136 -19.46 4.74 -7.73
N LEU A 137 -19.04 3.50 -8.00
CA LEU A 137 -17.74 3.21 -8.61
C LEU A 137 -17.91 2.59 -9.99
N SER A 138 -17.39 3.28 -11.00
CA SER A 138 -17.30 2.79 -12.38
C SER A 138 -16.03 1.97 -12.56
N ILE A 139 -16.17 0.66 -12.77
CA ILE A 139 -15.03 -0.27 -12.94
C ILE A 139 -14.08 0.22 -14.04
N VAL A 140 -14.61 0.56 -15.21
CA VAL A 140 -13.80 0.95 -16.38
C VAL A 140 -13.09 2.28 -16.14
N SER A 141 -13.78 3.26 -15.56
CA SER A 141 -13.19 4.58 -15.28
C SER A 141 -12.10 4.48 -14.22
N THR A 142 -12.36 3.76 -13.12
CA THR A 142 -11.38 3.54 -12.05
C THR A 142 -10.18 2.74 -12.57
N MET A 143 -10.40 1.70 -13.38
CA MET A 143 -9.32 0.93 -14.01
C MET A 143 -8.43 1.82 -14.88
N ALA A 144 -9.03 2.66 -15.73
CA ALA A 144 -8.30 3.59 -16.58
C ALA A 144 -7.51 4.62 -15.75
N GLN A 145 -8.12 5.20 -14.72
CA GLN A 145 -7.45 6.14 -13.82
C GLN A 145 -6.26 5.50 -13.10
N LEU A 146 -6.43 4.30 -12.55
CA LEU A 146 -5.33 3.57 -11.91
C LEU A 146 -4.22 3.25 -12.92
N ALA A 147 -4.56 2.76 -14.12
CA ALA A 147 -3.58 2.49 -15.17
C ALA A 147 -2.77 3.76 -15.55
N ILE A 148 -3.45 4.89 -15.69
CA ILE A 148 -2.82 6.18 -16.01
C ILE A 148 -1.93 6.67 -14.86
N MET A 149 -2.32 6.46 -13.60
CA MET A 149 -1.58 6.97 -12.45
C MET A 149 -0.48 6.01 -11.96
N THR A 150 -0.50 4.74 -12.35
CA THR A 150 0.47 3.73 -11.88
C THR A 150 1.28 3.13 -13.02
N VAL A 151 0.63 2.45 -13.96
CA VAL A 151 1.28 1.68 -15.03
C VAL A 151 2.04 2.60 -15.96
N ILE A 152 1.40 3.69 -16.42
CA ILE A 152 2.05 4.63 -17.36
C ILE A 152 3.30 5.27 -16.72
N PRO A 153 3.25 5.85 -15.51
CA PRO A 153 4.43 6.42 -14.86
C PRO A 153 5.53 5.39 -14.61
N ILE A 154 5.19 4.17 -14.17
CA ILE A 154 6.17 3.09 -14.00
C ILE A 154 6.84 2.77 -15.34
N ALA A 155 6.07 2.58 -16.41
CA ALA A 155 6.58 2.26 -17.74
C ALA A 155 7.47 3.39 -18.28
N LEU A 156 7.08 4.65 -18.11
CA LEU A 156 7.89 5.81 -18.50
C LEU A 156 9.19 5.89 -17.71
N GLY A 157 9.15 5.63 -16.39
CA GLY A 157 10.34 5.58 -15.55
C GLY A 157 11.30 4.48 -16.01
N MET A 158 10.79 3.28 -16.29
CA MET A 158 11.60 2.17 -16.81
C MET A 158 12.18 2.47 -18.21
N ALA A 159 11.39 3.09 -19.08
CA ALA A 159 11.83 3.50 -20.41
C ALA A 159 12.96 4.53 -20.33
N LEU A 160 12.81 5.55 -19.47
CA LEU A 160 13.86 6.55 -19.24
C LEU A 160 15.11 5.90 -18.65
N ARG A 161 14.97 4.97 -17.71
CA ARG A 161 16.10 4.22 -17.17
C ARG A 161 16.86 3.47 -18.27
N LYS A 162 16.14 2.81 -19.18
CA LYS A 162 16.73 2.07 -20.30
C LYS A 162 17.43 3.02 -21.29
N ALA A 163 16.83 4.16 -21.58
CA ALA A 163 17.35 5.12 -22.55
C ALA A 163 18.53 5.96 -22.02
N ALA A 164 18.53 6.30 -20.72
CA ALA A 164 19.53 7.16 -20.08
C ALA A 164 19.98 6.59 -18.72
N PRO A 165 20.72 5.47 -18.69
CA PRO A 165 21.07 4.76 -17.45
C PRO A 165 21.91 5.61 -16.50
N VAL A 166 22.88 6.39 -17.02
CA VAL A 166 23.73 7.28 -16.21
C VAL A 166 22.90 8.37 -15.53
N PHE A 167 21.92 8.93 -16.22
CA PHE A 167 21.00 9.92 -15.64
C PHE A 167 20.13 9.27 -14.54
N ALA A 168 19.53 8.11 -14.83
CA ALA A 168 18.69 7.40 -13.88
C ALA A 168 19.46 7.03 -12.60
N GLU A 169 20.72 6.60 -12.72
CA GLU A 169 21.57 6.28 -11.57
C GLU A 169 21.96 7.52 -10.76
N ARG A 170 22.16 8.67 -11.41
CA ARG A 170 22.40 9.96 -10.72
C ARG A 170 21.13 10.52 -10.07
N ALA A 171 19.95 10.29 -10.65
CA ALA A 171 18.69 10.81 -10.15
C ALA A 171 18.11 9.95 -8.99
N ALA A 172 18.36 8.64 -9.00
CA ALA A 172 17.79 7.70 -8.02
C ALA A 172 18.03 8.06 -6.53
N PRO A 173 19.22 8.54 -6.10
CA PRO A 173 19.45 8.95 -4.72
C PRO A 173 18.57 10.10 -4.25
N TYR A 174 18.12 10.97 -5.16
CA TYR A 174 17.26 12.12 -4.84
C TYR A 174 15.78 11.76 -4.94
N LEU A 175 15.41 10.94 -5.91
CA LEU A 175 14.00 10.58 -6.16
C LEU A 175 13.42 9.67 -5.08
N ARG A 176 14.21 8.74 -4.53
CA ARG A 176 13.77 7.85 -3.44
C ARG A 176 13.32 8.62 -2.18
N PRO A 177 14.13 9.51 -1.57
CA PRO A 177 13.69 10.29 -0.43
C PRO A 177 12.57 11.27 -0.80
N ALA A 178 12.60 11.86 -2.01
CA ALA A 178 11.52 12.73 -2.46
C ALA A 178 10.15 12.01 -2.49
N SER A 179 10.10 10.77 -2.97
CA SER A 179 8.87 9.95 -2.96
C SER A 179 8.35 9.68 -1.53
N LEU A 180 9.26 9.46 -0.56
CA LEU A 180 8.88 9.32 0.84
C LEU A 180 8.37 10.64 1.44
N VAL A 181 8.98 11.78 1.07
CA VAL A 181 8.49 13.11 1.48
C VAL A 181 7.08 13.34 0.94
N VAL A 182 6.83 13.05 -0.33
CA VAL A 182 5.49 13.17 -0.93
C VAL A 182 4.47 12.30 -0.19
N LEU A 183 4.82 11.06 0.12
CA LEU A 183 3.98 10.17 0.92
C LEU A 183 3.67 10.77 2.30
N ILE A 184 4.68 11.26 3.02
CA ILE A 184 4.52 11.87 4.35
C ILE A 184 3.59 13.09 4.27
N VAL A 185 3.74 13.93 3.23
CA VAL A 185 2.85 15.07 2.99
C VAL A 185 1.41 14.61 2.76
N VAL A 186 1.18 13.59 1.94
CA VAL A 186 -0.17 13.05 1.67
C VAL A 186 -0.82 12.49 2.94
N ILE A 187 -0.07 11.69 3.72
CA ILE A 187 -0.57 11.12 4.98
C ILE A 187 -0.82 12.23 6.01
N GLY A 188 0.15 13.15 6.20
CA GLY A 188 0.03 14.25 7.14
C GLY A 188 -1.14 15.16 6.82
N PHE A 189 -1.37 15.45 5.55
CA PHE A 189 -2.55 16.17 5.11
C PHE A 189 -3.84 15.43 5.42
N SER A 190 -3.91 14.13 5.09
CA SER A 190 -5.10 13.30 5.34
C SER A 190 -5.42 13.26 6.83
N VAL A 191 -4.40 13.22 7.71
CA VAL A 191 -4.53 13.32 9.16
C VAL A 191 -5.10 14.68 9.58
N ILE A 192 -4.57 15.79 9.06
CA ILE A 192 -5.03 17.15 9.40
C ILE A 192 -6.47 17.36 8.91
N ALA A 193 -6.79 16.95 7.69
CA ALA A 193 -8.11 17.09 7.09
C ALA A 193 -9.17 16.28 7.84
N SER A 194 -8.78 15.15 8.43
CA SER A 194 -9.67 14.22 9.12
C SER A 194 -9.53 14.26 10.64
N ALA A 195 -8.80 15.22 11.22
CA ALA A 195 -8.32 15.14 12.60
C ALA A 195 -9.42 14.91 13.65
N SER A 196 -10.54 15.63 13.55
CA SER A 196 -11.68 15.46 14.46
C SER A 196 -12.33 14.07 14.33
N LEU A 197 -12.55 13.61 13.09
CA LEU A 197 -13.08 12.28 12.78
C LEU A 197 -12.14 11.16 13.23
N LEU A 198 -10.83 11.35 13.03
CA LEU A 198 -9.80 10.41 13.47
C LEU A 198 -9.79 10.28 14.99
N LEU A 199 -9.75 11.40 15.72
CA LEU A 199 -9.75 11.41 17.18
C LEU A 199 -11.01 10.75 17.75
N ALA A 200 -12.18 11.07 17.19
CA ALA A 200 -13.44 10.48 17.62
C ALA A 200 -13.51 8.96 17.39
N ASN A 201 -12.84 8.46 16.35
CA ASN A 201 -12.86 7.05 15.98
C ASN A 201 -11.60 6.29 16.38
N LEU A 202 -10.58 6.92 16.97
CA LEU A 202 -9.29 6.31 17.24
C LEU A 202 -9.39 5.08 18.15
N VAL A 203 -10.18 5.19 19.23
CA VAL A 203 -10.39 4.09 20.19
C VAL A 203 -11.14 2.93 19.54
N ARG A 204 -12.04 3.22 18.60
CA ARG A 204 -12.88 2.22 17.93
C ARG A 204 -12.16 1.54 16.76
N ALA A 205 -11.48 2.32 15.92
CA ALA A 205 -10.78 1.87 14.72
C ALA A 205 -9.38 1.34 15.01
N GLY A 206 -8.67 2.02 15.92
CA GLY A 206 -7.25 1.82 16.18
C GLY A 206 -6.89 0.37 16.49
N PRO A 207 -7.60 -0.32 17.41
CA PRO A 207 -7.35 -1.72 17.70
C PRO A 207 -7.52 -2.61 16.46
N ALA A 208 -8.60 -2.44 15.70
CA ALA A 208 -8.85 -3.20 14.47
C ALA A 208 -7.73 -3.00 13.45
N ILE A 209 -7.32 -1.74 13.23
CA ILE A 209 -6.27 -1.36 12.27
C ILE A 209 -4.91 -1.95 12.68
N TRP A 210 -4.58 -1.87 13.97
CA TRP A 210 -3.37 -2.48 14.52
C TRP A 210 -3.38 -3.99 14.35
N THR A 211 -4.50 -4.63 14.67
CA THR A 211 -4.69 -6.07 14.54
C THR A 211 -4.59 -6.52 13.08
N LEU A 212 -5.24 -5.84 12.13
CA LEU A 212 -5.12 -6.16 10.70
C LEU A 212 -3.66 -6.13 10.25
N ASN A 213 -2.95 -5.06 10.57
CA ASN A 213 -1.57 -4.90 10.13
C ASN A 213 -0.63 -5.94 10.77
N ALA A 214 -0.76 -6.17 12.09
CA ALA A 214 0.05 -7.15 12.79
C ALA A 214 -0.22 -8.59 12.30
N LEU A 215 -1.49 -8.94 12.11
CA LEU A 215 -1.88 -10.25 11.57
C LEU A 215 -1.47 -10.40 10.10
N GLY A 216 -1.57 -9.35 9.28
CA GLY A 216 -1.12 -9.37 7.89
C GLY A 216 0.37 -9.69 7.78
N MET A 217 1.20 -9.02 8.58
CA MET A 217 2.63 -9.33 8.65
C MET A 217 2.90 -10.72 9.20
N ALA A 218 2.14 -11.17 10.21
CA ALA A 218 2.29 -12.51 10.77
C ALA A 218 1.90 -13.60 9.77
N ILE A 219 0.86 -13.39 8.96
CA ILE A 219 0.47 -14.28 7.87
C ILE A 219 1.56 -14.31 6.81
N GLY A 220 2.07 -13.16 6.36
CA GLY A 220 3.17 -13.12 5.40
C GLY A 220 4.40 -13.87 5.91
N LEU A 221 4.80 -13.62 7.17
CA LEU A 221 5.92 -14.30 7.81
C LEU A 221 5.68 -15.81 7.94
N GLY A 222 4.47 -16.20 8.33
CA GLY A 222 4.04 -17.57 8.57
C GLY A 222 3.93 -18.39 7.29
N LEU A 223 3.31 -17.85 6.24
CA LEU A 223 3.23 -18.50 4.93
C LEU A 223 4.64 -18.73 4.37
N ALA A 224 5.49 -17.70 4.39
CA ALA A 224 6.88 -17.83 3.95
C ALA A 224 7.68 -18.81 4.83
N ALA A 225 7.35 -18.92 6.11
CA ALA A 225 7.95 -19.88 7.03
C ALA A 225 7.58 -21.33 6.74
N LEU A 226 6.30 -21.59 6.52
CA LEU A 226 5.77 -22.94 6.27
C LEU A 226 6.35 -23.55 5.00
N ILE A 227 6.63 -22.71 4.00
CA ILE A 227 7.25 -23.11 2.74
C ILE A 227 8.78 -23.21 2.84
N GLY A 228 9.37 -22.81 3.98
CA GLY A 228 10.81 -22.93 4.23
C GLY A 228 11.66 -21.90 3.49
N LEU A 229 11.12 -20.71 3.18
CA LEU A 229 11.88 -19.66 2.48
C LEU A 229 13.01 -19.10 3.34
N ASP A 230 13.96 -18.44 2.70
CA ASP A 230 15.10 -17.83 3.38
C ASP A 230 14.64 -16.74 4.39
N PRO A 231 15.36 -16.56 5.51
CA PRO A 231 14.98 -15.58 6.52
C PRO A 231 14.89 -14.13 6.02
N LYS A 232 15.61 -13.79 4.94
CA LYS A 232 15.52 -12.47 4.30
C LYS A 232 14.23 -12.34 3.49
N ASP A 233 13.84 -13.37 2.76
CA ASP A 233 12.62 -13.41 1.95
C ASP A 233 11.38 -13.43 2.84
N ARG A 234 11.42 -14.22 3.92
CA ARG A 234 10.35 -14.26 4.94
C ARG A 234 10.06 -12.89 5.52
N LEU A 235 11.10 -12.13 5.84
CA LEU A 235 10.96 -10.76 6.35
C LEU A 235 10.43 -9.82 5.26
N THR A 236 10.94 -9.94 4.03
CA THR A 236 10.42 -9.17 2.88
C THR A 236 8.92 -9.41 2.67
N ILE A 237 8.48 -10.66 2.62
CA ILE A 237 7.07 -11.03 2.41
C ILE A 237 6.20 -10.54 3.57
N ALA A 238 6.68 -10.63 4.81
CA ALA A 238 5.98 -10.07 5.97
C ALA A 238 5.78 -8.55 5.83
N ILE A 239 6.83 -7.81 5.47
CA ILE A 239 6.76 -6.35 5.25
C ILE A 239 5.80 -6.02 4.10
N GLU A 240 5.90 -6.71 2.97
CA GLU A 240 5.00 -6.49 1.81
C GLU A 240 3.54 -6.78 2.13
N ALA A 241 3.25 -7.81 2.93
CA ALA A 241 1.88 -8.14 3.36
C ALA A 241 1.30 -7.10 4.32
N GLY A 242 2.13 -6.47 5.16
CA GLY A 242 1.67 -5.48 6.14
C GLY A 242 1.69 -4.03 5.63
N VAL A 243 2.65 -3.65 4.80
CA VAL A 243 2.89 -2.25 4.43
C VAL A 243 2.30 -1.97 3.05
N HIS A 244 1.07 -1.47 3.03
CA HIS A 244 0.34 -1.13 1.81
C HIS A 244 0.67 0.28 1.28
N ASN A 245 0.27 0.52 0.03
CA ASN A 245 0.32 1.82 -0.61
C ASN A 245 -0.78 2.75 -0.08
N ALA A 246 -0.50 3.43 1.03
CA ALA A 246 -1.41 4.39 1.63
C ALA A 246 -1.82 5.52 0.67
N THR A 247 -0.92 5.99 -0.21
CA THR A 247 -1.25 7.02 -1.21
C THR A 247 -2.30 6.55 -2.20
N MET A 248 -2.23 5.30 -2.66
CA MET A 248 -3.26 4.72 -3.53
C MET A 248 -4.60 4.57 -2.82
N ALA A 249 -4.59 4.13 -1.56
CA ALA A 249 -5.81 4.04 -0.77
C ALA A 249 -6.45 5.43 -0.57
N THR A 250 -5.64 6.45 -0.27
CA THR A 250 -6.10 7.85 -0.16
C THR A 250 -6.66 8.38 -1.49
N LEU A 251 -6.01 8.09 -2.62
CA LEU A 251 -6.53 8.43 -3.95
C LEU A 251 -7.91 7.81 -4.16
N LEU A 252 -8.05 6.52 -3.87
CA LEU A 252 -9.31 5.81 -4.06
C LEU A 252 -10.44 6.41 -3.22
N THR A 253 -10.18 6.68 -1.93
CA THR A 253 -11.22 7.18 -1.02
C THR A 253 -11.53 8.66 -1.23
N LEU A 254 -10.51 9.51 -1.38
CA LEU A 254 -10.68 10.98 -1.38
C LEU A 254 -10.77 11.60 -2.78
N SER A 255 -10.14 11.01 -3.79
CA SER A 255 -10.10 11.58 -5.15
C SER A 255 -11.12 10.91 -6.07
N ILE A 256 -11.21 9.57 -6.01
CA ILE A 256 -12.11 8.79 -6.88
C ILE A 256 -13.52 8.72 -6.27
N LEU A 257 -13.63 8.19 -5.05
CA LEU A 257 -14.92 8.03 -4.35
C LEU A 257 -15.41 9.31 -3.68
N LYS A 258 -14.51 10.28 -3.45
CA LYS A 258 -14.80 11.59 -2.84
C LYS A 258 -15.51 11.49 -1.49
N ASP A 259 -15.20 10.45 -0.72
CA ASP A 259 -15.82 10.18 0.58
C ASP A 259 -14.75 10.14 1.68
N LEU A 260 -14.82 11.13 2.57
CA LEU A 260 -13.91 11.29 3.71
C LEU A 260 -14.07 10.16 4.75
N SER A 261 -15.28 9.61 4.90
CA SER A 261 -15.55 8.58 5.90
C SER A 261 -14.83 7.26 5.59
N LEU A 262 -14.65 6.96 4.29
CA LEU A 262 -13.87 5.83 3.80
C LEU A 262 -12.37 6.00 4.07
N ALA A 263 -11.86 7.23 4.14
CA ALA A 263 -10.43 7.52 4.29
C ALA A 263 -9.90 7.36 5.73
N ILE A 264 -10.78 7.25 6.73
CA ILE A 264 -10.41 7.15 8.15
C ILE A 264 -9.48 5.95 8.40
N ALA A 265 -9.92 4.75 7.99
CA ALA A 265 -9.15 3.53 8.21
C ALA A 265 -7.81 3.51 7.44
N PRO A 266 -7.75 3.82 6.13
CA PRO A 266 -6.50 3.96 5.39
C PRO A 266 -5.52 4.97 6.01
N THR A 267 -6.02 6.11 6.48
CA THR A 267 -5.18 7.17 7.05
C THR A 267 -4.52 6.73 8.36
N LEU A 268 -5.31 6.14 9.27
CA LEU A 268 -4.77 5.57 10.52
C LEU A 268 -3.81 4.42 10.25
N TYR A 269 -4.13 3.54 9.30
CA TYR A 269 -3.26 2.44 8.92
C TYR A 269 -1.93 2.93 8.38
N GLY A 270 -1.91 4.00 7.59
CA GLY A 270 -0.69 4.60 7.06
C GLY A 270 0.33 4.99 8.14
N VAL A 271 -0.15 5.34 9.34
CA VAL A 271 0.69 5.61 10.51
C VAL A 271 1.05 4.31 11.24
N VAL A 272 0.04 3.48 11.52
CA VAL A 272 0.19 2.23 12.30
C VAL A 272 1.14 1.25 11.63
N MET A 273 1.10 1.11 10.31
CA MET A 273 1.94 0.17 9.56
C MET A 273 3.43 0.48 9.72
N LEU A 274 3.81 1.76 9.86
CA LEU A 274 5.20 2.16 10.09
C LEU A 274 5.70 1.70 11.47
N LEU A 275 4.86 1.89 12.49
CA LEU A 275 5.16 1.50 13.87
C LEU A 275 5.32 -0.02 13.96
N ASN A 276 4.33 -0.76 13.48
CA ASN A 276 4.31 -2.22 13.58
C ASN A 276 5.41 -2.88 12.75
N ALA A 277 5.69 -2.38 11.53
CA ALA A 277 6.80 -2.88 10.73
C ALA A 277 8.14 -2.61 11.45
N GLY A 278 8.32 -1.44 12.04
CA GLY A 278 9.49 -1.13 12.87
C GLY A 278 9.65 -2.06 14.07
N LEU A 279 8.55 -2.37 14.77
CA LEU A 279 8.53 -3.32 15.89
C LEU A 279 8.91 -4.73 15.45
N LEU A 280 8.34 -5.22 14.34
CA LEU A 280 8.65 -6.53 13.77
C LEU A 280 10.14 -6.65 13.41
N VAL A 281 10.66 -5.66 12.68
CA VAL A 281 12.07 -5.62 12.26
C VAL A 281 12.99 -5.65 13.48
N ARG A 282 12.72 -4.83 14.50
CA ARG A 282 13.51 -4.77 15.74
C ARG A 282 13.46 -6.10 16.51
N TRP A 283 12.30 -6.74 16.58
CA TRP A 283 12.13 -8.03 17.24
C TRP A 283 12.92 -9.14 16.55
N LEU A 284 12.86 -9.25 15.23
CA LEU A 284 13.61 -10.25 14.46
C LEU A 284 15.13 -10.01 14.50
N GLN A 285 15.57 -8.75 14.48
CA GLN A 285 16.99 -8.42 14.61
C GLN A 285 17.56 -8.85 15.96
N ARG A 286 16.82 -8.65 17.06
CA ARG A 286 17.23 -9.11 18.40
C ARG A 286 17.40 -10.63 18.48
N ARG A 287 16.49 -11.39 17.84
CA ARG A 287 16.56 -12.86 17.80
C ARG A 287 17.71 -13.42 16.97
N ARG A 288 18.30 -12.64 16.05
CA ARG A 288 19.48 -13.05 15.28
C ARG A 288 20.79 -12.76 16.02
N SER A 289 20.75 -11.91 17.04
CA SER A 289 21.90 -11.48 17.84
C SER A 289 22.01 -12.19 19.19
N ALA A 290 21.03 -13.02 19.54
CA ALA A 290 20.98 -13.87 20.73
C ALA A 290 21.15 -15.33 20.31
#